data_AF-A0A0G4ALI2-F1
#
_entry.id   AF-A0A0G4ALI2-F1
#
_cell.length_a   1.000
_cell.length_b   1.000
_cell.length_c   1.000
_cell.angle_alpha   90.00
_cell.angle_beta   90.00
_cell.angle_gamma   90.00
#
_symmetry.space_group_name_H-M   'P 1'
#
loop_
_entity.id
_entity.type
_entity.pdbx_description
1 polymer ?
#
loop_
_entity_poly.entity_id
_entity_poly.type
_entity_poly.pdbx_seq_one_letter_code
_entity_poly.pdbx_strand_id
1 'polypeptide(L)'
;MLLLSQHSLSFLPIYTTTTTLRKSYFRPQIISCSSSKPSPPSHRTSRRDLILLGLSSSLPIILPSPGSHAEEEEVKMASVVDEINAYTYMYPLELPSQNFVFKWVESRKPERYSSAAPLSPDARLRIVSERIDIIDNLVISVAIGPPNFQIIKSKDKSSWTAKEIADSVLSDKSALRVTSSQRMAESSVLDVHCSEIDGEPYWYYEYLVRRSPTKTVQASNLYRHNVASTVERDGFLYTLNASTLSKEWDKMGPALEKTVASFRLLPSTDNYVPPYKDPWRFW
;
A
#
# COMPACT_ATOMS: atom_id res chain seq x y z
N MET A 1 76.52 -16.55 4.29
CA MET A 1 75.56 -15.44 4.58
C MET A 1 74.55 -15.45 3.46
N LEU A 2 73.47 -16.23 3.65
CA LEU A 2 72.51 -16.63 2.60
C LEU A 2 71.09 -16.53 3.17
N LEU A 3 70.24 -15.83 2.42
CA LEU A 3 68.80 -16.04 2.18
C LEU A 3 67.92 -16.49 3.37
N LEU A 4 67.07 -15.57 3.84
CA LEU A 4 65.84 -15.92 4.57
C LEU A 4 64.67 -15.93 3.60
N SER A 5 64.13 -17.14 3.43
CA SER A 5 63.02 -17.54 2.59
C SER A 5 61.73 -17.65 3.40
N GLN A 6 60.64 -17.17 2.80
CA GLN A 6 59.24 -17.60 2.88
C GLN A 6 58.68 -18.13 4.22
N HIS A 7 57.73 -17.39 4.79
CA HIS A 7 56.69 -17.97 5.64
C HIS A 7 55.36 -18.07 4.88
N SER A 8 54.92 -19.32 4.84
CA SER A 8 53.77 -19.89 4.16
C SER A 8 52.44 -19.43 4.76
N LEU A 9 51.49 -19.13 3.87
CA LEU A 9 50.07 -18.97 4.16
C LEU A 9 49.46 -20.36 4.39
N SER A 10 49.08 -20.66 5.64
CA SER A 10 48.33 -21.87 5.98
C SER A 10 46.84 -21.69 5.68
N PHE A 11 46.40 -22.35 4.62
CA PHE A 11 44.99 -22.59 4.30
C PHE A 11 44.40 -23.60 5.31
N LEU A 12 43.27 -23.25 5.92
CA LEU A 12 42.44 -24.19 6.70
C LEU A 12 41.26 -24.68 5.83
N PRO A 13 40.94 -25.97 5.84
CA PRO A 13 40.00 -26.59 4.92
C PRO A 13 38.53 -26.37 5.32
N ILE A 14 37.70 -26.19 4.29
CA ILE A 14 36.24 -26.16 4.33
C ILE A 14 35.74 -27.58 4.60
N TYR A 15 35.09 -27.79 5.74
CA TYR A 15 34.28 -28.99 5.97
C TYR A 15 32.89 -28.79 5.37
N THR A 16 32.67 -29.43 4.21
CA THR A 16 31.34 -29.67 3.65
C THR A 16 30.68 -30.84 4.38
N THR A 17 29.67 -30.55 5.19
CA THR A 17 28.80 -31.59 5.77
C THR A 17 27.50 -31.65 4.99
N THR A 18 27.44 -32.60 4.06
CA THR A 18 26.22 -32.98 3.34
C THR A 18 25.29 -33.71 4.30
N THR A 19 24.18 -33.08 4.71
CA THR A 19 23.12 -33.76 5.44
C THR A 19 21.93 -33.97 4.52
N THR A 20 21.81 -35.19 4.03
CA THR A 20 20.64 -35.76 3.36
C THR A 20 19.53 -35.93 4.38
N LEU A 21 18.43 -35.18 4.25
CA LEU A 21 17.25 -35.37 5.09
C LEU A 21 16.09 -35.89 4.25
N ARG A 22 15.59 -37.04 4.73
CA ARG A 22 14.58 -37.94 4.16
C ARG A 22 13.34 -37.22 3.63
N LYS A 23 12.94 -37.58 2.41
CA LYS A 23 11.58 -37.46 1.90
C LYS A 23 10.64 -38.37 2.72
N SER A 24 9.75 -37.79 3.51
CA SER A 24 8.58 -38.48 4.04
C SER A 24 7.39 -38.19 3.13
N TYR A 25 6.83 -39.25 2.55
CA TYR A 25 5.61 -39.21 1.75
C TYR A 25 4.40 -38.98 2.67
N PHE A 26 3.83 -37.79 2.63
CA PHE A 26 2.48 -37.54 3.15
C PHE A 26 1.45 -38.05 2.13
N ARG A 27 0.66 -39.06 2.52
CA ARG A 27 -0.56 -39.47 1.82
C ARG A 27 -1.70 -38.52 2.21
N PRO A 28 -2.35 -37.83 1.27
CA PRO A 28 -3.64 -37.20 1.54
C PRO A 28 -4.77 -38.22 1.37
N GLN A 29 -5.55 -38.42 2.42
CA GLN A 29 -6.79 -39.18 2.40
C GLN A 29 -7.92 -38.23 1.98
N ILE A 30 -8.41 -38.39 0.75
CA ILE A 30 -9.56 -37.67 0.21
C ILE A 30 -10.82 -38.43 0.64
N ILE A 31 -11.66 -37.80 1.45
CA ILE A 31 -13.02 -38.27 1.75
C ILE A 31 -13.96 -37.37 0.96
N SER A 32 -14.60 -37.95 -0.06
CA SER A 32 -15.62 -37.31 -0.90
C SER A 32 -16.95 -38.01 -0.64
N CYS A 33 -17.88 -37.32 0.01
CA CYS A 33 -19.24 -37.78 0.20
C CYS A 33 -20.14 -37.07 -0.82
N SER A 34 -20.62 -37.82 -1.81
CA SER A 34 -21.65 -37.41 -2.76
C SER A 34 -23.03 -37.62 -2.17
N SER A 35 -23.93 -36.65 -2.33
CA SER A 35 -25.37 -36.91 -2.30
C SER A 35 -26.13 -36.02 -3.27
N SER A 36 -27.24 -36.58 -3.73
CA SER A 36 -27.93 -36.43 -5.01
C SER A 36 -28.79 -35.18 -5.18
N LYS A 37 -28.89 -34.73 -6.44
CA LYS A 37 -29.99 -33.90 -6.96
C LYS A 37 -31.33 -34.64 -6.88
N PRO A 38 -32.44 -33.89 -6.83
CA PRO A 38 -33.46 -34.10 -7.87
C PRO A 38 -34.00 -32.79 -8.47
N SER A 39 -34.39 -32.88 -9.73
CA SER A 39 -35.09 -31.87 -10.53
C SER A 39 -36.58 -32.27 -10.73
N PRO A 40 -37.45 -31.35 -11.19
CA PRO A 40 -38.91 -31.28 -10.94
C PRO A 40 -39.72 -31.89 -12.13
N PRO A 41 -41.02 -31.57 -12.44
CA PRO A 41 -42.03 -30.70 -11.82
C PRO A 41 -43.48 -31.27 -11.80
N SER A 42 -44.44 -30.56 -11.18
CA SER A 42 -45.84 -30.67 -11.62
C SER A 42 -46.55 -29.32 -11.65
N HIS A 43 -47.02 -29.01 -12.85
CA HIS A 43 -47.85 -27.87 -13.22
C HIS A 43 -49.19 -27.89 -12.49
N ARG A 44 -49.66 -26.73 -12.04
CA ARG A 44 -51.09 -26.41 -12.09
C ARG A 44 -51.32 -24.92 -12.29
N THR A 45 -51.41 -24.52 -13.55
CA THR A 45 -52.04 -23.27 -13.98
C THR A 45 -53.56 -23.45 -13.96
N SER A 46 -54.30 -22.60 -13.26
CA SER A 46 -55.74 -22.46 -13.45
C SER A 46 -56.05 -21.11 -14.11
N ARG A 47 -56.88 -21.19 -15.15
CA ARG A 47 -57.31 -20.12 -16.05
C ARG A 47 -58.60 -19.47 -15.53
N ARG A 48 -58.64 -18.13 -15.60
CA ARG A 48 -59.83 -17.25 -15.78
C ARG A 48 -60.82 -17.24 -14.59
N ASP A 49 -61.31 -16.11 -14.09
CA ASP A 49 -62.05 -15.08 -14.82
C ASP A 49 -61.74 -13.64 -14.38
N LEU A 50 -61.90 -12.77 -15.36
CA LEU A 50 -61.71 -11.32 -15.35
C LEU A 50 -63.08 -10.67 -15.22
N ILE A 51 -63.31 -9.86 -14.17
CA ILE A 51 -64.37 -8.84 -14.18
C ILE A 51 -63.74 -7.50 -13.74
N LEU A 52 -63.96 -6.50 -14.58
CA LEU A 52 -63.31 -5.20 -14.63
C LEU A 52 -64.33 -4.15 -14.15
N LEU A 53 -64.02 -3.44 -13.07
CA LEU A 53 -64.66 -2.21 -12.54
C LEU A 53 -63.69 -1.77 -11.42
N GLY A 54 -63.07 -0.60 -11.34
CA GLY A 54 -63.37 0.72 -11.86
C GLY A 54 -63.04 1.68 -10.69
N LEU A 55 -62.19 2.68 -10.94
CA LEU A 55 -61.83 3.84 -10.10
C LEU A 55 -60.61 3.73 -9.15
N SER A 56 -59.65 4.62 -9.43
CA SER A 56 -59.03 5.56 -8.46
C SER A 56 -57.74 5.19 -7.70
N SER A 57 -56.73 6.02 -7.96
CA SER A 57 -55.54 6.39 -7.17
C SER A 57 -54.35 5.42 -7.12
N SER A 58 -53.26 5.83 -7.78
CA SER A 58 -51.91 5.31 -7.60
C SER A 58 -51.28 5.95 -6.36
N LEU A 59 -51.23 5.21 -5.26
CA LEU A 59 -50.30 5.48 -4.15
C LEU A 59 -49.17 4.44 -4.25
N PRO A 60 -47.90 4.85 -4.36
CA PRO A 60 -46.80 3.89 -4.31
C PRO A 60 -46.65 3.39 -2.86
N ILE A 61 -46.92 2.12 -2.64
CA ILE A 61 -46.51 1.42 -1.42
C ILE A 61 -45.00 1.23 -1.54
N ILE A 62 -44.24 2.09 -0.88
CA ILE A 62 -42.81 1.88 -0.64
C ILE A 62 -42.70 0.76 0.38
N LEU A 63 -42.42 -0.45 -0.10
CA LEU A 63 -41.93 -1.55 0.74
C LEU A 63 -40.47 -1.27 1.06
N PRO A 64 -40.07 -1.05 2.33
CA PRO A 64 -38.66 -1.04 2.67
C PRO A 64 -38.11 -2.45 2.49
N SER A 65 -37.20 -2.59 1.52
CA SER A 65 -36.33 -3.75 1.43
C SER A 65 -35.48 -3.81 2.72
N PRO A 66 -35.39 -4.96 3.42
CA PRO A 66 -34.42 -5.14 4.49
C PRO A 66 -33.05 -5.40 3.84
N GLY A 67 -32.46 -4.34 3.28
CA GLY A 67 -31.05 -4.30 2.98
C GLY A 67 -30.31 -4.07 4.28
N SER A 68 -29.69 -5.12 4.81
CA SER A 68 -28.74 -5.06 5.92
C SER A 68 -27.57 -4.15 5.55
N HIS A 69 -27.74 -2.84 5.74
CA HIS A 69 -26.61 -1.95 5.96
C HIS A 69 -26.08 -2.31 7.35
N ALA A 70 -25.00 -3.09 7.40
CA ALA A 70 -24.11 -2.95 8.53
C ALA A 70 -23.75 -1.47 8.57
N GLU A 71 -24.07 -0.79 9.66
CA GLU A 71 -23.56 0.54 9.95
C GLU A 71 -22.04 0.41 9.92
N GLU A 72 -21.43 0.80 8.81
CA GLU A 72 -19.99 0.84 8.68
C GLU A 72 -19.54 1.97 9.60
N GLU A 73 -19.21 1.60 10.84
CA GLU A 73 -18.96 2.55 11.91
C GLU A 73 -17.89 3.56 11.45
N GLU A 74 -18.31 4.82 11.34
CA GLU A 74 -17.57 5.83 10.60
C GLU A 74 -16.30 6.19 11.37
N VAL A 75 -15.13 5.82 10.83
CA VAL A 75 -13.84 6.27 11.34
C VAL A 75 -13.83 7.79 11.35
N LYS A 76 -13.57 8.41 12.49
CA LYS A 76 -13.48 9.87 12.57
C LYS A 76 -12.17 10.30 11.94
N MET A 77 -12.25 11.02 10.82
CA MET A 77 -11.07 11.45 10.05
C MET A 77 -10.89 12.96 10.12
N ALA A 78 -9.65 13.43 9.95
CA ALA A 78 -9.32 14.83 9.70
C ALA A 78 -8.66 14.99 8.33
N SER A 79 -8.79 16.16 7.72
CA SER A 79 -8.15 16.48 6.43
C SER A 79 -6.81 17.17 6.62
N VAL A 80 -5.92 16.95 5.67
CA VAL A 80 -4.63 17.63 5.49
C VAL A 80 -4.64 18.23 4.11
N VAL A 81 -4.35 19.52 4.02
CA VAL A 81 -4.16 20.25 2.77
C VAL A 81 -2.73 20.74 2.72
N ASP A 82 -1.99 20.34 1.70
CA ASP A 82 -0.66 20.88 1.38
C ASP A 82 -0.78 21.72 0.11
N GLU A 83 -0.76 23.05 0.27
CA GLU A 83 -0.81 23.99 -0.84
C GLU A 83 0.53 24.09 -1.59
N ILE A 84 1.65 23.76 -0.94
CA ILE A 84 3.00 23.86 -1.50
C ILE A 84 3.20 22.80 -2.57
N ASN A 85 2.82 21.57 -2.26
CA ASN A 85 2.90 20.44 -3.18
C ASN A 85 1.54 20.10 -3.83
N ALA A 86 0.52 20.92 -3.56
CA ALA A 86 -0.84 20.85 -4.11
C ALA A 86 -1.46 19.44 -4.02
N TYR A 87 -1.57 18.91 -2.81
CA TYR A 87 -2.29 17.66 -2.54
C TYR A 87 -3.14 17.75 -1.27
N THR A 88 -4.07 16.82 -1.12
CA THR A 88 -4.88 16.63 0.08
C THR A 88 -5.05 15.15 0.40
N TYR A 89 -5.26 14.84 1.67
CA TYR A 89 -5.68 13.52 2.13
C TYR A 89 -6.36 13.62 3.50
N MET A 90 -6.99 12.53 3.91
CA MET A 90 -7.59 12.38 5.23
C MET A 90 -6.80 11.37 6.07
N TYR A 91 -6.74 11.57 7.38
CA TYR A 91 -6.10 10.64 8.32
C TYR A 91 -7.01 10.39 9.54
N PRO A 92 -6.93 9.20 10.17
CA PRO A 92 -7.86 8.82 11.22
C PRO A 92 -7.49 9.49 12.54
N LEU A 93 -8.47 10.05 13.24
CA LEU A 93 -8.32 10.61 14.58
C LEU A 93 -8.77 9.63 15.65
N GLU A 94 -9.87 8.92 15.40
CA GLU A 94 -10.48 8.01 16.36
C GLU A 94 -11.09 6.80 15.64
N LEU A 95 -11.04 5.63 16.29
CA LEU A 95 -11.86 4.46 15.99
C LEU A 95 -12.89 4.34 17.11
N PRO A 96 -14.09 4.93 16.97
CA PRO A 96 -15.11 4.91 18.02
C PRO A 96 -15.44 3.49 18.50
N SER A 97 -15.57 2.58 17.54
CA SER A 97 -15.84 1.14 17.73
C SER A 97 -14.89 0.45 18.70
N GLN A 98 -13.64 0.91 18.73
CA GLN A 98 -12.56 0.34 19.51
C GLN A 98 -12.13 1.24 20.67
N ASN A 99 -12.84 2.35 20.89
CA ASN A 99 -12.48 3.41 21.84
C ASN A 99 -10.99 3.80 21.73
N PHE A 100 -10.51 3.90 20.50
CA PHE A 100 -9.10 4.15 20.20
C PHE A 100 -8.92 5.56 19.64
N VAL A 101 -7.92 6.28 20.13
CA VAL A 101 -7.62 7.66 19.70
C VAL A 101 -6.16 7.72 19.24
N PHE A 102 -5.95 8.05 17.98
CA PHE A 102 -4.60 8.16 17.41
C PHE A 102 -3.87 9.37 18.02
N LYS A 103 -2.58 9.20 18.32
CA LYS A 103 -1.69 10.21 18.93
C LYS A 103 -0.69 10.72 17.90
N TRP A 104 -1.22 11.27 16.82
CA TRP A 104 -0.40 11.80 15.73
C TRP A 104 0.48 12.96 16.17
N VAL A 105 1.75 12.87 15.78
CA VAL A 105 2.73 13.95 15.84
C VAL A 105 3.23 14.21 14.44
N GLU A 106 3.23 15.47 14.01
CA GLU A 106 3.87 15.89 12.76
C GLU A 106 5.40 15.83 12.95
N SER A 107 6.01 14.69 12.62
CA SER A 107 7.47 14.54 12.62
C SER A 107 8.11 15.41 11.54
N ARG A 108 7.39 15.66 10.44
CA ARG A 108 7.85 16.48 9.33
C ARG A 108 6.69 17.30 8.78
N LYS A 109 6.76 18.62 8.98
CA LYS A 109 5.81 19.55 8.36
C LYS A 109 5.92 19.52 6.84
N PRO A 110 4.83 19.79 6.11
CA PRO A 110 4.88 19.96 4.67
C PRO A 110 5.99 20.94 4.26
N GLU A 111 6.87 20.50 3.38
CA GLU A 111 7.93 21.31 2.81
C GLU A 111 7.97 21.15 1.29
N ARG A 112 8.63 22.11 0.63
CA ARG A 112 8.85 22.06 -0.82
C ARG A 112 9.66 20.82 -1.18
N TYR A 113 9.28 20.14 -2.26
CA TYR A 113 10.19 19.19 -2.88
C TYR A 113 11.50 19.90 -3.27
N SER A 114 12.63 19.24 -3.00
CA SER A 114 13.93 19.72 -3.41
C SER A 114 14.56 18.75 -4.41
N SER A 115 14.93 19.26 -5.59
CA SER A 115 15.62 18.50 -6.62
C SER A 115 17.13 18.35 -6.39
N ALA A 116 17.61 18.60 -5.15
CA ALA A 116 19.03 18.41 -4.87
C ALA A 116 19.47 16.97 -5.18
N ALA A 117 20.76 16.78 -5.48
CA ALA A 117 21.26 15.46 -5.83
C ALA A 117 20.96 14.44 -4.70
N PRO A 118 20.45 13.25 -5.01
CA PRO A 118 20.17 12.24 -4.01
C PRO A 118 21.49 11.71 -3.40
N LEU A 119 21.45 11.23 -2.16
CA LEU A 119 22.63 10.68 -1.47
C LEU A 119 23.14 9.38 -2.13
N SER A 120 22.28 8.71 -2.90
CA SER A 120 22.62 7.57 -3.75
C SER A 120 21.74 7.59 -5.01
N PRO A 121 22.15 6.91 -6.10
CA PRO A 121 21.32 6.77 -7.30
C PRO A 121 19.94 6.15 -7.04
N ASP A 122 19.82 5.38 -5.95
CA ASP A 122 18.62 4.65 -5.53
C ASP A 122 17.85 5.37 -4.40
N ALA A 123 18.18 6.62 -4.07
CA ALA A 123 17.50 7.38 -3.01
C ALA A 123 16.83 8.64 -3.58
N ARG A 124 16.02 8.44 -4.62
CA ARG A 124 15.45 9.52 -5.44
C ARG A 124 14.12 10.06 -4.90
N LEU A 125 13.46 9.31 -4.02
CA LEU A 125 12.27 9.74 -3.31
C LEU A 125 12.62 10.64 -2.13
N ARG A 126 11.83 11.67 -1.93
CA ARG A 126 11.92 12.57 -0.78
C ARG A 126 10.60 12.60 -0.05
N ILE A 127 10.61 12.23 1.22
CA ILE A 127 9.49 12.49 2.11
C ILE A 127 9.36 14.01 2.20
N VAL A 128 8.17 14.57 1.97
CA VAL A 128 7.87 16.01 2.05
C VAL A 128 6.95 16.35 3.22
N SER A 129 6.22 15.38 3.74
CA SER A 129 5.39 15.50 4.94
C SER A 129 5.31 14.15 5.65
N GLU A 130 5.30 14.15 6.97
CA GLU A 130 5.21 12.93 7.78
C GLU A 130 4.49 13.17 9.10
N ARG A 131 3.62 12.23 9.44
CA ARG A 131 2.92 12.12 10.72
C ARG A 131 3.15 10.72 11.27
N ILE A 132 3.48 10.66 12.56
CA ILE A 132 3.75 9.40 13.25
C ILE A 132 2.91 9.31 14.52
N ASP A 133 2.41 8.12 14.80
CA ASP A 133 1.97 7.74 16.13
C ASP A 133 3.10 6.94 16.77
N ILE A 134 3.80 7.57 17.72
CA ILE A 134 4.97 6.97 18.35
C ILE A 134 4.57 5.80 19.25
N ILE A 135 3.39 5.86 19.86
CA ILE A 135 2.92 4.86 20.82
C ILE A 135 2.49 3.61 20.07
N ASP A 136 1.60 3.78 19.10
CA ASP A 136 1.01 2.67 18.35
C ASP A 136 1.77 2.33 17.06
N ASN A 137 2.92 2.99 16.84
CA ASN A 137 3.86 2.72 15.74
C ASN A 137 3.26 2.91 14.34
N LEU A 138 2.30 3.83 14.18
CA LEU A 138 1.75 4.17 12.87
C LEU A 138 2.56 5.27 12.19
N VAL A 139 2.61 5.24 10.86
CA VAL A 139 3.28 6.26 10.06
C VAL A 139 2.42 6.56 8.84
N ILE A 140 2.17 7.85 8.61
CA ILE A 140 1.62 8.39 7.37
C ILE A 140 2.63 9.37 6.79
N SER A 141 3.04 9.15 5.55
CA SER A 141 4.07 9.97 4.89
C SER A 141 3.70 10.24 3.45
N VAL A 142 3.95 11.46 2.99
CA VAL A 142 3.92 11.80 1.56
C VAL A 142 5.35 11.90 1.07
N ALA A 143 5.65 11.19 -0.02
CA ALA A 143 6.93 11.26 -0.70
C ALA A 143 6.74 11.65 -2.17
N ILE A 144 7.68 12.43 -2.69
CA ILE A 144 7.72 12.86 -4.08
C ILE A 144 9.06 12.42 -4.68
N GLY A 145 9.06 11.98 -5.93
CA GLY A 145 10.29 11.76 -6.68
C GLY A 145 10.05 11.30 -8.12
N PRO A 146 11.11 11.25 -8.94
CA PRO A 146 10.99 10.87 -10.34
C PRO A 146 10.68 9.37 -10.49
N PRO A 147 9.96 8.97 -11.55
CA PRO A 147 9.81 7.56 -11.91
C PRO A 147 11.16 6.84 -12.07
N ASN A 148 11.21 5.55 -11.75
CA ASN A 148 12.35 4.69 -12.08
C ASN A 148 12.23 4.12 -13.48
N PHE A 149 12.84 4.77 -14.47
CA PHE A 149 12.80 4.30 -15.86
C PHE A 149 13.66 3.04 -16.13
N GLN A 150 14.41 2.53 -15.14
CA GLN A 150 14.99 1.19 -15.23
C GLN A 150 13.94 0.09 -15.04
N ILE A 151 12.83 0.42 -14.36
CA ILE A 151 11.70 -0.48 -14.08
C ILE A 151 10.55 -0.15 -15.04
N ILE A 152 10.11 1.12 -15.05
CA ILE A 152 9.06 1.63 -15.93
C ILE A 152 9.68 1.93 -17.29
N LYS A 153 9.57 0.99 -18.23
CA LYS A 153 10.27 1.10 -19.53
C LYS A 153 9.67 2.14 -20.47
N SER A 154 8.37 2.38 -20.36
CA SER A 154 7.64 3.31 -21.20
C SER A 154 7.68 4.73 -20.64
N LYS A 155 7.79 5.73 -21.52
CA LYS A 155 7.57 7.14 -21.14
C LYS A 155 6.10 7.53 -21.16
N ASP A 156 5.26 6.72 -21.79
CA ASP A 156 3.82 6.98 -21.87
C ASP A 156 3.13 6.50 -20.59
N LYS A 157 2.62 7.47 -19.82
CA LYS A 157 1.90 7.25 -18.56
C LYS A 157 0.76 6.25 -18.70
N SER A 158 0.02 6.29 -19.82
CA SER A 158 -1.16 5.45 -20.02
C SER A 158 -0.85 3.95 -20.07
N SER A 159 0.40 3.60 -20.36
CA SER A 159 0.87 2.22 -20.44
C SER A 159 1.37 1.65 -19.10
N TRP A 160 1.47 2.47 -18.05
CA TRP A 160 2.06 2.06 -16.78
C TRP A 160 1.12 1.19 -15.96
N THR A 161 1.62 0.05 -15.47
CA THR A 161 0.87 -0.83 -14.58
C THR A 161 1.08 -0.46 -13.11
N ALA A 162 0.07 -0.73 -12.26
CA ALA A 162 0.19 -0.52 -10.82
C ALA A 162 1.40 -1.24 -10.19
N LYS A 163 1.72 -2.42 -10.71
CA LYS A 163 2.89 -3.19 -10.29
C LYS A 163 4.21 -2.49 -10.62
N GLU A 164 4.37 -1.96 -11.84
CA GLU A 164 5.59 -1.23 -12.23
C GLU A 164 5.77 0.05 -11.42
N ILE A 165 4.66 0.74 -11.09
CA ILE A 165 4.70 1.91 -10.22
C ILE A 165 5.11 1.52 -8.80
N ALA A 166 4.50 0.48 -8.23
CA ALA A 166 4.87 -0.02 -6.92
C ALA A 166 6.36 -0.42 -6.88
N ASP A 167 6.82 -1.22 -7.84
CA ASP A 167 8.23 -1.64 -7.94
C ASP A 167 9.17 -0.44 -8.10
N SER A 168 8.79 0.56 -8.90
CA SER A 168 9.53 1.82 -9.08
C SER A 168 9.69 2.57 -7.76
N VAL A 169 8.59 2.84 -7.05
CA VAL A 169 8.61 3.58 -5.79
C VAL A 169 9.39 2.80 -4.71
N LEU A 170 9.13 1.49 -4.59
CA LEU A 170 9.78 0.66 -3.58
C LEU A 170 11.28 0.51 -3.83
N SER A 171 11.73 0.53 -5.09
CA SER A 171 13.16 0.48 -5.42
C SER A 171 13.95 1.68 -4.88
N ASP A 172 13.31 2.84 -4.74
CA ASP A 172 13.92 4.08 -4.26
C ASP A 172 13.79 4.30 -2.73
N LYS A 173 13.00 3.46 -2.05
CA LYS A 173 12.74 3.58 -0.61
C LYS A 173 13.79 2.89 0.26
N SER A 174 14.66 2.05 -0.33
CA SER A 174 15.71 1.34 0.40
C SER A 174 16.93 2.25 0.66
N ALA A 175 17.22 2.53 1.93
CA ALA A 175 18.30 3.43 2.34
C ALA A 175 19.71 2.81 2.31
N LEU A 176 19.83 1.49 2.13
CA LEU A 176 21.10 0.75 2.20
C LEU A 176 21.58 0.35 0.81
N ARG A 177 22.91 0.36 0.61
CA ARG A 177 23.57 -0.20 -0.59
C ARG A 177 23.50 -1.74 -0.56
N VAL A 178 22.29 -2.27 -0.70
CA VAL A 178 22.02 -3.69 -0.94
C VAL A 178 21.86 -3.93 -2.44
N THR A 179 22.16 -5.14 -2.91
CA THR A 179 21.89 -5.50 -4.32
C THR A 179 20.38 -5.46 -4.57
N SER A 180 19.95 -5.20 -5.81
CA SER A 180 18.51 -5.17 -6.16
C SER A 180 17.76 -6.45 -5.72
N SER A 181 18.42 -7.61 -5.81
CA SER A 181 17.90 -8.89 -5.32
C SER A 181 17.71 -8.96 -3.79
N GLN A 182 18.61 -8.33 -3.02
CA GLN A 182 18.47 -8.22 -1.56
C GLN A 182 17.38 -7.21 -1.18
N ARG A 183 17.18 -6.14 -1.97
CA ARG A 183 16.10 -5.17 -1.76
C ARG A 183 14.72 -5.78 -1.97
N MET A 184 14.53 -6.55 -3.04
CA MET A 184 13.29 -7.31 -3.26
C MET A 184 13.02 -8.35 -2.16
N ALA A 185 14.05 -8.78 -1.43
CA ALA A 185 13.89 -9.65 -0.27
C ALA A 185 13.49 -8.89 1.02
N GLU A 186 13.59 -7.56 1.04
CA GLU A 186 13.18 -6.71 2.17
C GLU A 186 11.74 -6.22 2.04
N SER A 187 11.23 -6.05 0.81
CA SER A 187 9.85 -5.64 0.54
C SER A 187 9.10 -6.60 -0.37
N SER A 188 7.89 -7.00 0.01
CA SER A 188 7.03 -7.86 -0.81
C SER A 188 5.69 -7.18 -1.08
N VAL A 189 5.36 -6.97 -2.36
CA VAL A 189 4.06 -6.46 -2.81
C VAL A 189 3.01 -7.57 -2.69
N LEU A 190 1.87 -7.25 -2.07
CA LEU A 190 0.78 -8.18 -1.78
C LEU A 190 -0.40 -8.00 -2.73
N ASP A 191 -0.84 -6.76 -2.90
CA ASP A 191 -1.92 -6.37 -3.79
C ASP A 191 -1.54 -5.13 -4.60
N VAL A 192 -2.05 -5.04 -5.83
CA VAL A 192 -1.92 -3.86 -6.68
C VAL A 192 -3.20 -3.65 -7.48
N HIS A 193 -3.64 -2.40 -7.58
CA HIS A 193 -4.73 -2.02 -8.45
C HIS A 193 -4.59 -0.57 -8.94
N CYS A 194 -5.37 -0.22 -9.95
CA CYS A 194 -5.41 1.12 -10.53
C CYS A 194 -6.86 1.58 -10.59
N SER A 195 -7.10 2.85 -10.30
CA SER A 195 -8.39 3.51 -10.49
C SER A 195 -8.18 4.89 -11.09
N GLU A 196 -9.13 5.35 -11.89
CA GLU A 196 -9.11 6.69 -12.47
C GLU A 196 -9.95 7.64 -11.62
N ILE A 197 -9.37 8.80 -11.29
CA ILE A 197 -10.03 9.83 -10.50
C ILE A 197 -9.71 11.18 -11.15
N ASP A 198 -10.74 11.92 -11.53
CA ASP A 198 -10.62 13.22 -12.21
C ASP A 198 -9.76 13.15 -13.49
N GLY A 199 -9.81 12.03 -14.21
CA GLY A 199 -9.04 11.79 -15.44
C GLY A 199 -7.58 11.40 -15.21
N GLU A 200 -7.14 11.29 -13.95
CA GLU A 200 -5.78 10.87 -13.59
C GLU A 200 -5.77 9.45 -13.02
N PRO A 201 -4.81 8.60 -13.43
CA PRO A 201 -4.65 7.27 -12.85
C PRO A 201 -4.02 7.36 -11.44
N TYR A 202 -4.66 6.71 -10.48
CA TYR A 202 -4.14 6.46 -9.15
C TYR A 202 -3.82 4.97 -9.02
N TRP A 203 -2.56 4.68 -8.74
CA TRP A 203 -2.07 3.32 -8.50
C TRP A 203 -1.99 3.05 -7.02
N TYR A 204 -2.69 2.02 -6.58
CA TYR A 204 -2.77 1.58 -5.20
C TYR A 204 -2.03 0.27 -5.04
N TYR A 205 -1.37 0.11 -3.91
CA TYR A 205 -0.66 -1.12 -3.61
C TYR A 205 -0.48 -1.34 -2.12
N GLU A 206 -0.54 -2.61 -1.75
CA GLU A 206 -0.28 -3.14 -0.42
C GLU A 206 1.06 -3.87 -0.42
N TYR A 207 1.87 -3.67 0.61
CA TYR A 207 3.18 -4.31 0.69
C TYR A 207 3.70 -4.45 2.11
N LEU A 208 4.49 -5.49 2.34
CA LEU A 208 5.22 -5.71 3.58
C LEU A 208 6.65 -5.22 3.45
N VAL A 209 7.19 -4.64 4.53
CA VAL A 209 8.61 -4.33 4.67
C VAL A 209 9.14 -5.02 5.90
N ARG A 210 10.22 -5.79 5.74
CA ARG A 210 10.92 -6.44 6.85
C ARG A 210 11.73 -5.40 7.63
N ARG A 211 11.53 -5.30 8.95
CA ARG A 211 12.47 -4.55 9.80
C ARG A 211 13.75 -5.36 10.01
N SER A 212 14.89 -4.68 10.06
CA SER A 212 16.16 -5.29 10.47
C SER A 212 16.00 -5.83 11.90
N PRO A 213 16.45 -7.06 12.20
CA PRO A 213 16.44 -7.58 13.57
C PRO A 213 17.28 -6.65 14.46
N THR A 214 16.67 -5.98 15.42
CA THR A 214 17.42 -5.27 16.47
C THR A 214 17.95 -6.29 17.47
N LYS A 215 19.21 -6.12 17.94
CA LYS A 215 19.88 -7.05 18.88
C LYS A 215 19.06 -7.40 20.13
N THR A 216 18.12 -6.55 20.51
CA THR A 216 17.27 -6.65 21.70
C THR A 216 15.97 -7.42 21.49
N VAL A 217 15.55 -7.70 20.25
CA VAL A 217 14.29 -8.39 19.99
C VAL A 217 14.55 -9.60 19.10
N GLN A 218 14.63 -10.77 19.75
CA GLN A 218 14.61 -12.10 19.13
C GLN A 218 13.23 -12.47 18.54
N ALA A 219 12.34 -11.50 18.29
CA ALA A 219 11.11 -11.78 17.56
C ALA A 219 11.48 -11.98 16.08
N SER A 220 11.55 -13.24 15.67
CA SER A 220 11.57 -13.62 14.27
C SER A 220 10.41 -12.91 13.55
N ASN A 221 10.72 -12.12 12.52
CA ASN A 221 9.77 -11.60 11.54
C ASN A 221 8.90 -10.39 11.96
N LEU A 222 9.51 -9.32 12.48
CA LEU A 222 8.82 -8.02 12.55
C LEU A 222 8.69 -7.40 11.15
N TYR A 223 7.49 -7.49 10.58
CA TYR A 223 7.11 -6.78 9.36
C TYR A 223 6.30 -5.54 9.69
N ARG A 224 6.47 -4.53 8.84
CA ARG A 224 5.58 -3.37 8.74
C ARG A 224 4.67 -3.61 7.55
N HIS A 225 3.37 -3.51 7.79
CA HIS A 225 2.35 -3.58 6.76
C HIS A 225 2.10 -2.15 6.26
N ASN A 226 2.16 -1.95 4.95
CA ASN A 226 1.98 -0.66 4.31
C ASN A 226 0.89 -0.76 3.24
N VAL A 227 0.12 0.31 3.11
CA VAL A 227 -0.69 0.61 1.94
C VAL A 227 -0.27 1.96 1.40
N ALA A 228 -0.34 2.12 0.08
CA ALA A 228 0.02 3.36 -0.57
C ALA A 228 -0.87 3.67 -1.78
N SER A 229 -0.98 4.96 -2.06
CA SER A 229 -1.59 5.50 -3.29
C SER A 229 -0.56 6.39 -3.96
N THR A 230 -0.36 6.19 -5.26
CA THR A 230 0.58 6.95 -6.09
C THR A 230 -0.15 7.54 -7.28
N VAL A 231 0.19 8.78 -7.61
CA VAL A 231 -0.29 9.51 -8.79
C VAL A 231 0.87 10.29 -9.40
N GLU A 232 0.82 10.50 -10.70
CA GLU A 232 1.84 11.25 -11.43
C GLU A 232 1.37 12.70 -11.67
N ARG A 233 2.28 13.65 -11.46
CA ARG A 233 2.10 15.05 -11.85
C ARG A 233 3.46 15.64 -12.24
N ASP A 234 3.48 16.39 -13.34
CA ASP A 234 4.65 17.14 -13.82
C ASP A 234 5.92 16.30 -14.01
N GLY A 235 5.78 15.00 -14.30
CA GLY A 235 6.86 14.02 -14.43
C GLY A 235 7.33 13.40 -13.11
N PHE A 236 6.62 13.64 -12.00
CA PHE A 236 6.98 13.15 -10.66
C PHE A 236 5.86 12.30 -10.06
N LEU A 237 6.24 11.27 -9.32
CA LEU A 237 5.36 10.41 -8.56
C LEU A 237 5.12 11.02 -7.18
N TYR A 238 3.86 11.30 -6.87
CA TYR A 238 3.38 11.69 -5.56
C TYR A 238 2.81 10.45 -4.89
N THR A 239 3.41 10.03 -3.78
CA THR A 239 3.03 8.80 -3.07
C THR A 239 2.60 9.14 -1.65
N LEU A 240 1.32 8.89 -1.32
CA LEU A 240 0.87 8.80 0.07
C LEU A 240 1.04 7.36 0.54
N ASN A 241 1.75 7.18 1.64
CA ASN A 241 1.98 5.89 2.27
C ASN A 241 1.47 5.91 3.72
N ALA A 242 0.70 4.88 4.10
CA ALA A 242 0.21 4.68 5.45
C ALA A 242 0.62 3.28 5.93
N SER A 243 1.07 3.16 7.19
CA SER A 243 1.62 1.90 7.68
C SER A 243 1.48 1.68 9.18
N THR A 244 1.47 0.41 9.57
CA THR A 244 1.52 -0.04 10.97
C THR A 244 2.33 -1.34 11.09
N LEU A 245 2.54 -1.81 12.32
CA LEU A 245 3.10 -3.14 12.54
C LEU A 245 2.11 -4.21 12.04
N SER A 246 2.60 -5.27 11.40
CA SER A 246 1.72 -6.29 10.83
C SER A 246 0.77 -6.94 11.85
N LYS A 247 1.18 -7.04 13.12
CA LYS A 247 0.30 -7.53 14.21
C LYS A 247 -0.90 -6.64 14.51
N GLU A 248 -0.85 -5.36 14.13
CA GLU A 248 -1.93 -4.39 14.32
C GLU A 248 -2.75 -4.19 13.03
N TRP A 249 -2.44 -4.93 11.95
CA TRP A 249 -3.05 -4.70 10.64
C TRP A 249 -4.55 -4.95 10.66
N ASP A 250 -5.02 -6.04 11.25
CA ASP A 250 -6.46 -6.35 11.32
C ASP A 250 -7.26 -5.23 12.01
N LYS A 251 -6.62 -4.54 12.96
CA LYS A 251 -7.20 -3.44 13.72
C LYS A 251 -7.15 -2.10 12.97
N MET A 252 -5.99 -1.76 12.43
CA MET A 252 -5.69 -0.43 11.89
C MET A 252 -5.84 -0.34 10.37
N GLY A 253 -5.68 -1.45 9.66
CA GLY A 253 -5.64 -1.57 8.20
C GLY A 253 -6.80 -0.84 7.51
N PRO A 254 -8.07 -1.10 7.88
CA PRO A 254 -9.21 -0.44 7.25
C PRO A 254 -9.17 1.10 7.32
N ALA A 255 -8.66 1.67 8.42
CA ALA A 255 -8.52 3.12 8.57
C ALA A 255 -7.35 3.67 7.72
N LEU A 256 -6.27 2.90 7.58
CA LEU A 256 -5.13 3.26 6.73
C LEU A 256 -5.48 3.13 5.24
N GLU A 257 -6.30 2.16 4.86
CA GLU A 257 -6.86 2.03 3.51
C GLU A 257 -7.74 3.23 3.16
N LYS A 258 -8.64 3.65 4.07
CA LYS A 258 -9.43 4.88 3.91
C LYS A 258 -8.54 6.12 3.77
N THR A 259 -7.41 6.17 4.49
CA THR A 259 -6.41 7.24 4.36
C THR A 259 -5.84 7.29 2.94
N VAL A 260 -5.33 6.18 2.41
CA VAL A 260 -4.73 6.17 1.07
C VAL A 260 -5.75 6.37 -0.05
N ALA A 261 -6.97 5.87 0.13
CA ALA A 261 -8.08 6.07 -0.80
C ALA A 261 -8.54 7.54 -0.90
N SER A 262 -8.26 8.35 0.12
CA SER A 262 -8.61 9.78 0.16
C SER A 262 -7.57 10.70 -0.50
N PHE A 263 -6.42 10.18 -0.93
CA PHE A 263 -5.35 11.00 -1.49
C PHE A 263 -5.76 11.63 -2.81
N ARG A 264 -5.68 12.96 -2.92
CA ARG A 264 -6.01 13.69 -4.14
C ARG A 264 -4.98 14.76 -4.42
N LEU A 265 -4.68 14.95 -5.69
CA LEU A 265 -4.02 16.14 -6.16
C LEU A 265 -5.02 17.31 -6.18
N LEU A 266 -4.57 18.47 -5.71
CA LEU A 266 -5.31 19.73 -5.80
C LEU A 266 -4.91 20.49 -7.07
N PRO A 267 -5.78 21.36 -7.62
CA PRO A 267 -5.40 22.24 -8.72
C PRO A 267 -4.14 23.05 -8.38
N SER A 268 -3.31 23.30 -9.39
CA SER A 268 -2.13 24.17 -9.23
C SER A 268 -2.59 25.59 -8.89
N THR A 269 -2.13 26.11 -7.75
CA THR A 269 -2.35 27.49 -7.30
C THR A 269 -1.05 28.29 -7.36
N ASP A 270 -1.09 29.58 -7.04
CA ASP A 270 0.12 30.42 -6.94
C ASP A 270 1.09 29.93 -5.85
N ASN A 271 0.58 29.16 -4.87
CA ASN A 271 1.39 28.57 -3.80
C ASN A 271 2.09 27.26 -4.23
N TYR A 272 1.65 26.64 -5.32
CA TYR A 272 2.22 25.38 -5.80
C TYR A 272 3.63 25.58 -6.36
N VAL A 273 4.59 24.83 -5.82
CA VAL A 273 5.97 24.80 -6.29
C VAL A 273 6.25 23.44 -6.93
N PRO A 274 6.29 23.34 -8.28
CA PRO A 274 6.48 22.07 -8.94
C PRO A 274 7.88 21.49 -8.68
N PRO A 275 8.02 20.15 -8.60
CA PRO A 275 9.27 19.49 -8.23
C PRO A 275 10.49 19.82 -9.11
N TYR A 276 10.27 20.10 -10.40
CA TYR A 276 11.33 20.45 -11.35
C TYR A 276 11.91 21.85 -11.13
N LYS A 277 11.25 22.73 -10.36
CA LYS A 277 11.80 24.05 -10.01
C LYS A 277 12.76 23.91 -8.83
N ASP A 278 13.92 24.54 -8.95
CA ASP A 278 14.91 24.60 -7.87
C ASP A 278 14.35 25.43 -6.70
N PRO A 279 14.13 24.84 -5.51
CA PRO A 279 13.53 25.56 -4.39
C PRO A 279 14.44 26.65 -3.80
N TRP A 280 15.74 26.65 -4.15
CA TRP A 280 16.74 27.60 -3.65
C TRP A 280 16.93 28.81 -4.56
N ARG A 281 16.32 28.81 -5.75
CA ARG A 281 16.33 29.97 -6.64
C ARG A 281 15.13 30.86 -6.29
N PHE A 282 15.41 32.04 -5.76
CA PHE A 282 14.43 33.12 -5.67
C PHE A 282 14.08 33.57 -7.09
N TRP A 283 12.79 33.64 -7.38
CA TRP A 283 12.22 34.14 -8.64
C TRP A 283 11.33 35.33 -8.33
#